data_AF-A0A1I7JDZ5-F1
#
_entry.id   AF-A0A1I7JDZ5-F1
#
_cell.length_a   1.000
_cell.length_b   1.000
_cell.length_c   1.000
_cell.angle_alpha   90.00
_cell.angle_beta   90.00
_cell.angle_gamma   90.00
#
_symmetry.space_group_name_H-M   'P 1'
#
loop_
_entity.id
_entity.type
_entity.pdbx_description
1 polymer ?
#
loop_
_entity_poly.entity_id
_entity_poly.type
_entity_poly.pdbx_seq_one_letter_code
_entity_poly.pdbx_strand_id
1 'polypeptide(L)' 'MILLYVLAEKGEYQPRSLSVAFLKPIAGEDQATSAILALENQVENFDKVYGACADTRYSISAVTGKGSFAELVQFVTD' A
#
# COMPACT_ATOMS: atom_id res chain seq x y z
N MET A 1 10.55 10.30 12.51
CA MET A 1 9.26 9.55 12.54
C MET A 1 9.44 8.33 11.65
N ILE A 2 9.42 7.13 12.23
CA ILE A 2 9.59 5.87 11.46
C ILE A 2 8.20 5.43 11.00
N LEU A 3 8.05 5.15 9.71
CA LEU A 3 6.79 4.70 9.11
C LEU A 3 6.70 3.17 9.18
N LEU A 4 5.54 2.63 9.56
CA LEU A 4 5.33 1.19 9.66
C LEU A 4 5.13 0.53 8.29
N TYR A 5 4.54 1.26 7.35
CA TYR A 5 4.27 0.78 6.00
C TYR A 5 4.20 1.97 5.03
N VAL A 6 4.71 1.78 3.81
CA VAL A 6 4.53 2.73 2.69
C VAL A 6 4.29 1.92 1.42
N LEU A 7 3.32 2.35 0.63
CA LEU A 7 3.07 1.86 -0.73
C LEU A 7 3.22 3.02 -1.70
N ALA A 8 4.09 2.86 -2.69
CA ALA A 8 4.25 3.75 -3.82
C ALA A 8 3.71 3.07 -5.08
N GLU A 9 2.89 3.79 -5.83
CA GLU A 9 2.33 3.36 -7.10
C GLU A 9 2.77 4.35 -8.19
N LYS A 10 3.16 3.85 -9.37
CA LYS A 10 3.47 4.65 -10.55
C LYS A 10 2.58 4.26 -11.72
N GLY A 11 2.11 5.26 -12.46
CA GLY A 11 1.38 5.09 -13.72
C GLY A 11 0.63 6.35 -14.11
N GLU A 12 -0.01 6.32 -15.28
CA GLU A 12 -0.80 7.45 -15.81
C GLU A 12 -2.27 7.44 -15.36
N TYR A 13 -2.60 6.57 -14.41
CA TYR A 13 -3.96 6.38 -13.92
C TYR A 13 -4.37 7.48 -12.93
N GLN A 14 -5.68 7.72 -12.83
CA GLN A 14 -6.22 8.73 -11.92
C GLN A 14 -5.88 8.38 -10.46
N PRO A 15 -5.35 9.33 -9.67
CA PRO A 15 -5.01 9.08 -8.28
C PRO A 15 -6.27 8.67 -7.50
N ARG A 16 -6.16 7.58 -6.75
CA ARG A 16 -7.26 7.01 -5.95
C ARG A 16 -6.96 7.05 -4.47
N SER A 17 -8.00 7.27 -3.66
CA SER A 17 -7.86 7.18 -2.21
C SER A 17 -8.04 5.74 -1.75
N LEU A 18 -7.02 5.20 -1.07
CA LEU A 18 -7.10 3.91 -0.38
C LEU A 18 -7.71 4.04 1.03
N SER A 19 -8.14 5.24 1.45
CA SER A 19 -8.77 5.46 2.76
C SER A 19 -10.04 4.62 2.96
N VAL A 20 -10.65 4.16 1.87
CA VAL A 20 -11.81 3.27 1.86
C VAL A 20 -11.54 1.96 2.60
N ALA A 21 -10.28 1.49 2.61
CA ALA A 21 -9.87 0.27 3.33
C ALA A 21 -10.14 0.35 4.84
N PHE A 22 -10.22 1.56 5.41
CA PHE A 22 -10.40 1.80 6.83
C PHE A 22 -11.80 2.30 7.19
N LEU A 23 -12.75 2.32 6.25
CA LEU A 23 -14.15 2.61 6.56
C LEU A 23 -14.74 1.58 7.52
N LYS A 24 -14.31 0.33 7.39
CA LYS A 24 -14.51 -0.69 8.41
C LYS A 24 -13.40 -0.55 9.46
N PRO A 25 -13.73 -0.33 10.74
CA PRO A 25 -12.73 -0.27 11.79
C PRO A 25 -11.87 -1.54 11.84
N ILE A 26 -10.56 -1.36 11.96
CA ILE A 26 -9.63 -2.46 12.20
C ILE A 26 -9.72 -2.85 13.68
N ALA A 27 -10.10 -4.10 13.94
CA ALA A 27 -10.27 -4.66 15.27
C ALA A 27 -9.34 -5.86 15.49
N GLY A 28 -8.92 -6.08 16.73
CA GLY A 28 -8.02 -7.16 17.12
C GLY A 28 -6.74 -6.66 17.80
N GLU A 29 -5.92 -7.60 18.27
CA GLU A 29 -4.66 -7.30 18.95
C GLU A 29 -3.58 -6.84 17.95
N ASP A 30 -3.50 -7.47 16.77
CA ASP A 30 -2.55 -7.09 15.72
C ASP A 30 -3.18 -6.14 14.70
N GLN A 31 -3.41 -4.91 15.15
CA GLN A 31 -3.97 -3.85 14.32
C GLN A 31 -3.04 -3.44 13.18
N ALA A 32 -1.73 -3.52 13.38
CA ALA A 32 -0.75 -3.11 12.37
C ALA A 32 -0.80 -4.05 11.15
N THR A 33 -0.70 -5.36 11.38
CA THR A 33 -0.79 -6.35 10.30
C THR A 33 -2.16 -6.32 9.64
N SER A 34 -3.23 -6.22 10.45
CA SER A 34 -4.61 -6.17 9.94
C SER A 34 -4.86 -4.93 9.06
N ALA A 35 -4.30 -3.77 9.42
CA ALA A 35 -4.41 -2.55 8.64
C ALA A 35 -3.65 -2.65 7.30
N ILE A 36 -2.45 -3.23 7.32
CA ILE A 36 -1.66 -3.45 6.10
C ILE A 36 -2.41 -4.39 5.14
N LEU A 37 -2.91 -5.52 5.65
CA LEU A 37 -3.70 -6.48 4.86
C LEU A 37 -4.97 -5.85 4.29
N ALA A 38 -5.69 -5.04 5.07
CA ALA A 38 -6.87 -4.34 4.58
C ALA A 38 -6.54 -3.40 3.42
N LEU A 39 -5.41 -2.68 3.50
CA LEU A 39 -4.94 -1.78 2.45
C LEU A 39 -4.52 -2.55 1.19
N GLU A 40 -3.74 -3.62 1.32
CA GLU A 40 -3.31 -4.47 0.20
C GLU A 40 -4.51 -5.13 -0.49
N ASN A 41 -5.46 -5.68 0.27
CA ASN A 41 -6.71 -6.22 -0.27
C ASN A 41 -7.52 -5.17 -1.04
N GLN A 42 -7.55 -3.92 -0.55
CA GLN A 42 -8.26 -2.84 -1.23
C GLN A 42 -7.61 -2.50 -2.58
N VAL A 43 -6.27 -2.53 -2.66
CA VAL A 43 -5.52 -2.34 -3.91
C VAL A 43 -5.87 -3.44 -4.90
N GLU A 44 -5.85 -4.71 -4.47
CA GLU A 44 -6.21 -5.86 -5.33
C GLU A 44 -7.66 -5.80 -5.82
N ASN A 45 -8.59 -5.41 -4.95
CA ASN A 45 -10.00 -5.26 -5.31
C ASN A 45 -10.18 -4.16 -6.36
N PHE A 46 -9.49 -3.03 -6.23
CA PHE A 46 -9.52 -1.98 -7.24
C PHE A 46 -8.98 -2.47 -8.58
N ASP A 47 -7.86 -3.17 -8.58
CA ASP A 47 -7.29 -3.71 -9.81
C ASP A 47 -8.20 -4.70 -10.51
N LYS A 48 -8.89 -5.53 -9.72
CA LYS A 48 -9.82 -6.53 -10.25
C LYS A 48 -11.05 -5.89 -10.89
N VAL A 49 -11.54 -4.77 -10.37
CA VAL A 49 -12.76 -4.11 -10.84
C VAL A 49 -12.47 -3.15 -11.99
N TYR A 50 -11.38 -2.40 -11.92
CA TYR A 50 -11.06 -1.32 -12.86
C TYR A 50 -9.93 -1.66 -13.84
N GLY A 51 -9.27 -2.81 -13.68
CA GLY A 51 -8.06 -3.18 -14.41
C GLY A 51 -6.80 -2.68 -13.70
N ALA A 52 -5.62 -2.88 -14.31
CA ALA A 52 -4.36 -2.45 -13.70
C ALA A 52 -4.39 -0.94 -13.41
N CYS A 53 -4.43 -0.57 -12.13
CA CYS A 53 -4.52 0.83 -11.70
C CYS A 53 -3.15 1.44 -11.38
N ALA A 54 -2.06 0.71 -11.63
CA ALA A 54 -0.68 1.16 -11.57
C ALA A 54 0.17 0.24 -12.47
N ASP A 55 1.14 0.82 -13.17
CA ASP A 55 2.08 0.06 -14.01
C ASP A 55 3.12 -0.66 -13.14
N THR A 56 3.57 0.02 -12.09
CA THR A 56 4.53 -0.53 -11.14
C THR A 56 4.21 -0.09 -9.73
N ARG A 57 4.57 -0.93 -8.75
CA ARG A 57 4.36 -0.68 -7.33
C ARG A 57 5.56 -1.12 -6.53
N TYR A 58 5.84 -0.41 -5.46
CA TYR A 58 6.83 -0.79 -4.47
C TYR A 58 6.30 -0.50 -3.07
N SER A 59 6.43 -1.45 -2.16
CA SER A 59 6.02 -1.31 -0.77
C SER A 59 7.14 -1.65 0.19
N ILE A 60 7.14 -0.96 1.33
CA ILE A 60 8.01 -1.27 2.48
C ILE A 60 7.14 -1.53 3.69
N SER A 61 7.54 -2.50 4.51
CA SER A 61 6.84 -2.90 5.72
C SER A 61 7.84 -3.11 6.85
N ALA A 62 7.86 -2.20 7.81
CA ALA A 62 8.68 -2.34 9.02
C ALA A 62 8.15 -3.44 9.96
N VAL A 63 6.88 -3.82 9.82
CA VAL A 63 6.25 -4.92 10.58
C VAL A 63 6.83 -6.27 10.15
N THR A 64 7.04 -6.46 8.84
CA THR A 64 7.55 -7.73 8.29
C THR A 64 9.03 -7.69 7.93
N GLY A 65 9.67 -6.52 8.00
CA GLY A 65 11.07 -6.31 7.60
C GLY A 65 11.28 -6.40 6.08
N LYS A 66 10.24 -6.09 5.28
CA LYS A 66 10.30 -6.16 3.82
C LYS A 66 10.60 -4.80 3.20
N GLY A 67 11.48 -4.82 2.21
CA GLY A 67 11.90 -3.66 1.43
C GLY A 67 12.81 -2.71 2.21
N SER A 68 13.23 -1.64 1.55
CA SER A 68 14.07 -0.61 2.15
C SER A 68 13.66 0.78 1.69
N PHE A 69 13.87 1.78 2.55
CA PHE A 69 13.59 3.17 2.19
C PHE A 69 14.46 3.64 1.01
N ALA A 70 15.69 3.12 0.89
CA ALA A 70 16.58 3.44 -0.23
C ALA A 70 16.00 2.97 -1.57
N GLU A 71 15.50 1.73 -1.64
CA GLU A 71 14.83 1.19 -2.82
C GLU A 71 13.51 1.91 -3.10
N LEU A 72 12.75 2.33 -2.08
CA LEU A 72 11.55 3.15 -2.26
C LEU A 72 11.89 4.50 -2.91
N VAL A 73 12.95 5.16 -2.44
CA VAL A 73 13.40 6.46 -2.99
C VAL A 73 13.85 6.30 -4.43
N GLN A 74 14.61 5.26 -4.73
CA GLN A 74 14.99 4.93 -6.10
C GLN A 74 13.75 4.67 -6.96
N PHE A 75 12.85 3.83 -6.47
CA PHE A 75 11.59 3.52 -7.14
C PHE A 75 10.78 4.77 -7.46
N VAL A 76 10.73 5.81 -6.62
CA VAL A 76 9.98 7.04 -6.92
C VAL A 76 10.73 8.01 -7.83
N THR A 77 12.05 7.97 -7.85
CA THR A 77 12.89 8.93 -8.60
C THR A 77 13.14 8.51 -10.05
N ASP A 78 13.04 7.21 -10.34
CA ASP A 78 13.21 6.63 -11.69
C ASP A 78 12.13 7.10 -12.69
#